data_AF-A0A2S7PF00-F1
#
_entry.id   AF-A0A2S7PF00-F1
#
_cell.length_a   1.000
_cell.length_b   1.000
_cell.length_c   1.000
_cell.angle_alpha   90.00
_cell.angle_beta   90.00
_cell.angle_gamma   90.00
#
_symmetry.space_group_name_H-M   'P 1'
#
loop_
_entity.id
_entity.type
_entity.pdbx_description
1 polymer ?
#
loop_
_entity_poly.entity_id
_entity_poly.type
_entity_poly.pdbx_seq_one_letter_code
_entity_poly.pdbx_strand_id
1 'polypeptide(L)'
;MSIPRSRLLDLMKVQCKIFSTTFNPEGLRTGNKILRQRLKGPALAEYYPRRMATIKDLQKAYEKHGVETYDDDEEDRFEHITILKARGKGAPKKKRTAEESKKFKGKKK
;
A
#
# COMPACT_ATOMS: atom_id res chain seq x y z
N MET A 1 54.00 -18.82 -4.67
CA MET A 1 53.61 -17.42 -4.93
C MET A 1 54.87 -16.61 -5.16
N SER A 2 55.22 -16.29 -6.42
CA SER A 2 56.45 -15.55 -6.76
C SER A 2 56.38 -14.04 -6.51
N ILE A 3 55.19 -13.50 -6.21
CA ILE A 3 54.94 -12.06 -6.01
C ILE A 3 54.61 -11.79 -4.54
N PRO A 4 55.18 -10.74 -3.90
CA PRO A 4 54.87 -10.37 -2.53
C PRO A 4 53.39 -9.97 -2.34
N ARG A 5 52.77 -10.45 -1.26
CA ARG A 5 51.38 -10.12 -0.89
C ARG A 5 51.16 -8.62 -0.68
N SER A 6 52.13 -7.91 -0.13
CA SER A 6 52.09 -6.45 0.06
C SER A 6 51.86 -5.73 -1.27
N ARG A 7 52.58 -6.14 -2.33
CA ARG A 7 52.46 -5.52 -3.65
C ARG A 7 51.07 -5.73 -4.28
N LEU A 8 50.46 -6.89 -4.04
CA LEU A 8 49.09 -7.17 -4.48
C LEU A 8 48.06 -6.33 -3.73
N LEU A 9 48.25 -6.12 -2.41
CA LEU A 9 47.38 -5.26 -1.61
C LEU A 9 47.48 -3.79 -2.03
N ASP A 10 48.67 -3.31 -2.37
CA ASP A 10 48.86 -1.94 -2.88
C ASP A 10 48.11 -1.73 -4.21
N LEU A 11 48.22 -2.69 -5.14
CA LEU A 11 47.50 -2.65 -6.40
C LEU A 11 45.98 -2.65 -6.17
N MET A 12 45.48 -3.53 -5.29
CA MET A 12 44.06 -3.59 -4.93
C MET A 12 43.58 -2.29 -4.28
N LYS A 13 44.40 -1.65 -3.44
CA LYS A 13 44.10 -0.35 -2.82
C LYS A 13 43.99 0.77 -3.87
N VAL A 14 44.91 0.81 -4.84
CA VAL A 14 44.87 1.78 -5.95
C VAL A 14 43.65 1.55 -6.83
N GLN A 15 43.34 0.29 -7.16
CA GLN A 15 42.14 -0.07 -7.93
C GLN A 15 40.86 0.38 -7.21
N CYS A 16 40.72 0.11 -5.91
CA CYS A 16 39.59 0.57 -5.12
C CYS A 16 39.45 2.09 -5.12
N LYS A 17 40.57 2.82 -5.08
CA LYS A 17 40.59 4.29 -5.18
C LYS A 17 40.11 4.78 -6.55
N ILE A 18 40.57 4.17 -7.64
CA ILE A 18 40.18 4.54 -9.03
C ILE A 18 38.68 4.34 -9.23
N PHE A 19 38.14 3.20 -8.81
CA PHE A 19 36.74 2.83 -9.06
C PHE A 19 35.79 3.20 -7.92
N SER A 20 36.27 3.94 -6.90
CA SER A 20 35.48 4.30 -5.72
C SER A 20 34.80 3.09 -5.05
N THR A 21 35.51 1.96 -5.00
CA THR A 21 35.04 0.75 -4.30
C THR A 21 35.69 0.62 -2.93
N THR A 22 35.08 -0.20 -2.07
CA THR A 22 35.50 -0.35 -0.67
C THR A 22 36.67 -1.33 -0.55
N PHE A 23 37.79 -0.88 0.01
CA PHE A 23 38.97 -1.70 0.30
C PHE A 23 38.88 -2.30 1.72
N ASN A 24 38.76 -3.63 1.83
CA ASN A 24 38.62 -4.34 3.10
C ASN A 24 39.53 -5.59 3.15
N PRO A 25 40.85 -5.43 3.39
CA PRO A 25 41.82 -6.51 3.36
C PRO A 25 41.70 -7.48 4.55
N GLU A 26 41.10 -7.03 5.65
CA GLU A 26 40.89 -7.80 6.89
C GLU A 26 39.55 -8.55 6.93
N GLY A 27 38.68 -8.32 5.94
CA GLY A 27 37.39 -9.00 5.87
C GLY A 27 36.41 -8.63 6.98
N LEU A 28 36.52 -7.41 7.53
CA LEU A 28 35.65 -6.94 8.60
C LEU A 28 34.19 -6.78 8.15
N ARG A 29 33.24 -6.99 9.08
CA ARG A 29 31.80 -6.85 8.83
C ARG A 29 31.36 -5.40 8.92
N THR A 30 31.48 -4.66 7.82
CA THR A 30 31.19 -3.22 7.72
C THR A 30 29.75 -2.88 7.31
N GLY A 31 28.87 -3.87 7.14
CA GLY A 31 27.46 -3.63 6.77
C GLY A 31 27.21 -3.24 5.30
N ASN A 32 28.25 -3.13 4.47
CA ASN A 32 28.15 -2.77 3.04
C ASN A 32 27.18 -3.64 2.22
N LYS A 33 26.93 -4.89 2.64
CA LYS A 33 25.93 -5.78 2.01
C LYS A 33 24.53 -5.16 2.05
N ILE A 34 24.15 -4.55 3.17
CA ILE A 34 22.83 -3.96 3.37
C ILE A 34 22.71 -2.68 2.54
N LEU A 35 23.75 -1.84 2.51
CA LEU A 35 23.76 -0.60 1.74
C LEU A 35 23.74 -0.82 0.22
N ARG A 36 24.38 -1.89 -0.27
CA ARG A 36 24.35 -2.26 -1.70
C ARG A 36 23.04 -2.91 -2.13
N GLN A 37 22.20 -3.33 -1.18
CA GLN A 37 20.92 -3.94 -1.52
C GLN A 37 20.01 -2.87 -2.13
N ARG A 38 19.52 -3.14 -3.35
CA ARG A 38 18.56 -2.25 -4.02
C ARG A 38 17.26 -2.20 -3.22
N LEU A 39 16.71 -1.00 -3.06
CA LEU A 39 15.42 -0.80 -2.39
C LEU A 39 14.30 -1.45 -3.20
N LYS A 40 13.41 -2.19 -2.53
CA LYS A 40 12.25 -2.86 -3.14
C LYS A 40 10.92 -2.14 -2.86
N GLY A 41 10.96 -1.03 -2.13
CA GLY A 41 9.77 -0.28 -1.69
C GLY A 41 8.80 0.06 -2.83
N PRO A 42 9.25 0.68 -3.94
CA PRO A 42 8.37 1.03 -5.05
C PRO A 42 7.64 -0.18 -5.65
N ALA A 43 8.36 -1.28 -5.88
CA ALA A 43 7.78 -2.51 -6.43
C ALA A 43 6.72 -3.14 -5.51
N LEU A 44 6.86 -2.99 -4.19
CA LEU A 44 5.89 -3.49 -3.23
C LEU A 44 4.68 -2.56 -3.09
N ALA A 45 4.89 -1.24 -3.17
CA ALA A 45 3.82 -0.26 -3.09
C ALA A 45 2.84 -0.36 -4.27
N GLU A 46 3.32 -0.76 -5.44
CA GLU A 46 2.52 -0.91 -6.67
C GLU A 46 1.83 -2.27 -6.80
N TYR A 47 1.78 -3.08 -5.74
CA TYR A 47 1.17 -4.41 -5.77
C TYR A 47 -0.31 -4.39 -6.18
N TYR A 48 -1.08 -3.43 -5.65
CA TYR A 48 -2.46 -3.23 -6.08
C TYR A 48 -2.51 -2.12 -7.13
N PRO A 49 -3.27 -2.30 -8.23
CA PRO A 49 -3.48 -1.26 -9.21
C PRO A 49 -4.02 0.02 -8.56
N ARG A 50 -3.52 1.17 -9.00
CA ARG A 50 -4.06 2.45 -8.55
C ARG A 50 -5.50 2.59 -9.04
N ARG A 51 -6.34 3.23 -8.23
CA ARG A 51 -7.70 3.57 -8.64
C ARG A 51 -7.60 4.57 -9.80
N MET A 52 -8.05 4.15 -10.99
CA MET A 52 -7.95 4.94 -12.22
C MET A 52 -9.15 5.90 -12.34
N ALA A 53 -10.16 5.53 -13.11
CA ALA A 53 -11.42 6.26 -13.23
C ALA A 53 -12.55 5.45 -12.61
N THR A 54 -13.49 6.13 -11.97
CA THR A 54 -14.71 5.53 -11.43
C THR A 54 -15.95 6.08 -12.12
N ILE A 55 -17.09 5.42 -11.96
CA ILE A 55 -18.38 5.88 -12.50
C ILE A 55 -18.70 7.31 -12.02
N LYS A 56 -18.31 7.65 -10.79
CA LYS A 56 -18.44 9.01 -10.25
C LYS A 56 -17.60 10.05 -11.01
N ASP A 57 -16.40 9.66 -11.44
CA ASP A 57 -15.55 10.55 -12.24
C ASP A 57 -16.13 10.74 -13.64
N LEU A 58 -16.75 9.68 -14.21
CA LEU A 58 -17.48 9.74 -15.48
C LEU A 58 -18.69 10.68 -15.38
N GLN A 59 -19.55 10.48 -14.37
CA GLN A 59 -20.72 11.33 -14.10
C GLN A 59 -20.33 12.81 -14.04
N LYS A 60 -19.29 13.13 -13.25
CA LYS A 60 -18.80 14.51 -13.10
C LYS A 60 -18.24 15.10 -14.40
N ALA A 61 -17.62 14.27 -15.25
CA ALA A 61 -17.07 14.74 -16.53
C ALA A 61 -18.19 15.11 -17.53
N TYR A 62 -19.29 14.35 -17.54
CA TYR A 62 -20.37 14.50 -18.51
C TYR A 62 -21.58 15.30 -18.01
N GLU A 63 -21.63 15.64 -16.73
CA GLU A 63 -22.67 16.49 -16.13
C GLU A 63 -22.84 17.82 -16.90
N LYS A 64 -21.74 18.44 -17.32
CA LYS A 64 -21.76 19.70 -18.10
C LYS A 64 -22.36 19.55 -19.49
N HIS A 65 -22.39 18.33 -20.01
CA HIS A 65 -22.94 18.01 -21.33
C HIS A 65 -24.39 17.55 -21.27
N GLY A 66 -25.02 17.56 -20.09
CA GLY A 66 -26.42 17.15 -19.90
C GLY A 66 -26.65 15.65 -20.09
N VAL A 67 -25.60 14.84 -19.98
CA VAL A 67 -25.73 13.38 -20.06
C VAL A 67 -25.89 12.84 -18.65
N GLU A 68 -27.05 12.24 -18.37
CA GLU A 68 -27.27 11.47 -17.15
C GLU A 68 -26.71 10.06 -17.32
N THR A 69 -25.99 9.57 -16.30
CA THR A 69 -25.44 8.21 -16.27
C THR A 69 -25.74 7.60 -14.91
N TYR A 70 -26.11 6.33 -14.92
CA TYR A 70 -26.54 5.58 -13.74
C TYR A 70 -25.49 4.53 -13.34
N ASP A 71 -25.42 4.21 -12.06
CA ASP A 71 -24.53 3.19 -11.49
C ASP A 71 -25.40 2.03 -11.02
N ASP A 72 -25.64 1.06 -11.92
CA ASP A 72 -26.63 -0.01 -11.73
C ASP A 72 -26.41 -0.78 -10.42
N ASP A 73 -25.16 -1.13 -10.10
CA ASP A 73 -24.79 -1.85 -8.87
C ASP A 73 -25.15 -1.04 -7.61
N GLU A 74 -24.99 0.29 -7.68
CA GLU A 74 -25.29 1.20 -6.57
C GLU A 74 -26.81 1.43 -6.44
N GLU A 75 -27.54 1.49 -7.54
CA GLU A 75 -29.01 1.57 -7.57
C GLU A 75 -29.65 0.31 -7.00
N ASP A 76 -29.23 -0.86 -7.44
CA ASP A 76 -29.64 -2.17 -6.90
C ASP A 76 -29.39 -2.23 -5.38
N ARG A 77 -28.24 -1.71 -4.93
CA ARG A 77 -27.90 -1.63 -3.51
C ARG A 77 -28.89 -0.73 -2.75
N PHE A 78 -29.32 0.39 -3.33
CA PHE A 78 -30.31 1.28 -2.72
C PHE A 78 -31.70 0.65 -2.68
N GLU A 79 -32.13 0.00 -3.75
CA GLU A 79 -33.39 -0.75 -3.79
C GLU A 79 -33.43 -1.87 -2.75
N HIS A 80 -32.36 -2.65 -2.65
CA HIS A 80 -32.26 -3.69 -1.63
C HIS A 80 -32.41 -3.11 -0.22
N ILE A 81 -31.81 -1.94 0.05
CA ILE A 81 -31.95 -1.25 1.34
C ILE A 81 -33.38 -0.75 1.57
N THR A 82 -34.07 -0.23 0.56
CA THR A 82 -35.44 0.26 0.71
C THR A 82 -36.40 -0.89 1.02
N ILE A 83 -36.24 -2.03 0.35
CA ILE A 83 -37.01 -3.25 0.60
C ILE A 83 -36.78 -3.77 2.02
N LEU A 84 -35.53 -3.82 2.49
CA LEU A 84 -35.21 -4.24 3.86
C LEU A 84 -35.86 -3.32 4.90
N LYS A 85 -35.83 -2.00 4.68
CA LYS A 85 -36.46 -1.04 5.59
C LYS A 85 -37.98 -1.21 5.62
N ALA A 86 -38.62 -1.40 4.48
CA ALA A 86 -40.08 -1.60 4.37
C ALA A 86 -40.56 -2.81 5.20
N ARG A 87 -39.75 -3.87 5.27
CA ARG A 87 -40.07 -5.11 6.03
C ARG A 87 -39.59 -5.06 7.49
N GLY A 88 -39.07 -3.94 7.97
CA GLY A 88 -38.48 -3.82 9.31
C GLY A 88 -37.21 -4.67 9.51
N LYS A 89 -36.54 -5.06 8.41
CA LYS A 89 -35.29 -5.84 8.39
C LYS A 89 -34.06 -4.97 8.10
N GLY A 90 -34.24 -3.65 8.09
CA GLY A 90 -33.13 -2.71 7.95
C GLY A 90 -32.12 -2.83 9.10
N ALA A 91 -30.89 -2.41 8.83
CA ALA A 91 -29.84 -2.39 9.84
C ALA A 91 -30.28 -1.55 11.06
N PRO A 92 -30.03 -2.02 12.30
CA PRO A 92 -30.35 -1.26 13.50
C PRO A 92 -29.53 0.04 13.55
N LYS A 93 -30.05 1.05 14.27
CA LYS A 93 -29.35 2.33 14.44
C LYS A 93 -27.95 2.10 15.01
N LYS A 94 -26.92 2.59 14.31
CA LYS A 94 -25.54 2.54 14.78
C LYS A 94 -25.41 3.31 16.09
N LYS A 95 -24.97 2.62 17.15
CA LYS A 95 -24.62 3.22 18.44
C LYS A 95 -23.39 4.11 18.26
N ARG A 96 -23.49 5.37 18.69
CA ARG A 96 -22.40 6.35 18.64
C ARG A 96 -21.81 6.66 20.00
N THR A 97 -22.54 6.40 21.09
CA THR A 97 -22.08 6.64 22.47
C THR A 97 -22.07 5.38 23.33
N ALA A 98 -21.28 5.42 24.41
CA ALA A 98 -21.22 4.34 25.39
C ALA A 98 -22.55 4.11 26.10
N GLU A 99 -23.34 5.16 26.31
CA GLU A 99 -24.67 5.07 26.95
C GLU A 99 -25.68 4.35 26.04
N GLU A 100 -25.70 4.65 24.74
CA GLU A 100 -26.50 3.93 23.74
C GLU A 100 -26.12 2.44 23.66
N SER A 101 -24.85 2.10 23.96
CA SER A 101 -24.39 0.71 23.98
C SER A 101 -24.99 -0.11 25.12
N LYS A 102 -25.23 0.52 26.28
CA LYS A 102 -25.76 -0.11 27.49
C LYS A 102 -27.26 -0.43 27.39
N LYS A 103 -28.03 0.30 26.56
CA LYS A 103 -29.49 0.13 26.37
C LYS A 103 -29.95 -1.27 25.91
N PHE A 104 -29.07 -2.09 25.34
CA PHE A 104 -29.40 -3.41 24.80
C PHE A 104 -28.73 -4.58 25.53
N LYS A 105 -28.12 -4.36 26.70
CA LYS A 105 -27.43 -5.44 27.47
C LYS A 105 -28.39 -6.50 28.06
N GLY A 106 -29.71 -6.27 28.06
CA GLY A 106 -30.71 -7.13 28.72
C GLY A 106 -31.49 -8.11 27.83
N LYS A 107 -31.21 -8.19 26.52
CA LYS A 107 -31.86 -9.19 25.62
C LYS A 107 -30.89 -10.28 25.21
N LYS A 108 -30.37 -11.02 26.19
CA LYS A 108 -29.92 -12.41 26.00
C LYS A 108 -30.88 -13.27 26.82
N LYS A 109 -31.87 -13.87 26.15
CA LYS A 109 -32.46 -15.13 26.60
C LYS A 109 -31.72 -16.23 25.87
#